data_AF-A0A838SJN8-F1
#
_entry.id   AF-A0A838SJN8-F1
#
_cell.length_a   1.000
_cell.length_b   1.000
_cell.length_c   1.000
_cell.angle_alpha   90.00
_cell.angle_beta   90.00
_cell.angle_gamma   90.00
#
_symmetry.space_group_name_H-M   'P 1'
#
loop_
_entity.id
_entity.type
_entity.pdbx_description
1 polymer ?
#
loop_
_entity_poly.entity_id
_entity_poly.type
_entity_poly.pdbx_seq_one_letter_code
_entity_poly.pdbx_strand_id
1 'polypeptide(L)'
;MINGAALRLSREEREVLGLWVAKTAFTYARSHLRADRPFADAEYAGMYEDRIPPARCVIWVGRSTAPEAYVGMAVEPLLLATTETDPDELATMPVTSANVYLAAHGVVFIVHFVPEPLVPEYRSLAFSGDQRIGLQQLWPIRGAVRWPLETIPPESLQAQRTYLSHVVESLALPIVGLTPGQVRRVKDDFMSGSDPAELRARRHVPPMGP
;
A
#
# COMPACT_ATOMS: atom_id res chain seq x y z
N MET A 1 8.26 -2.11 28.90
CA MET A 1 8.47 -0.83 29.58
C MET A 1 9.80 -0.91 30.27
N ILE A 2 10.70 0.06 30.08
CA ILE A 2 11.88 0.22 30.93
C ILE A 2 11.58 1.45 31.78
N ASN A 3 11.42 1.26 33.09
CA ASN A 3 11.16 2.33 34.07
C ASN A 3 9.88 3.18 33.84
N GLY A 4 8.79 2.58 33.34
CA GLY A 4 7.49 3.27 33.19
C GLY A 4 7.41 4.32 32.07
N ALA A 5 8.51 4.60 31.37
CA ALA A 5 8.53 5.46 30.20
C ALA A 5 8.27 4.65 28.93
N ALA A 6 7.52 5.25 28.00
CA ALA A 6 7.36 4.68 26.66
C ALA A 6 8.72 4.67 25.94
N LEU A 7 9.16 3.48 25.51
CA LEU A 7 10.41 3.31 24.79
C LEU A 7 10.26 3.92 23.40
N ARG A 8 11.20 4.76 23.00
CA ARG A 8 11.22 5.35 21.66
C ARG A 8 12.22 4.59 20.81
N LEU A 9 11.79 4.12 19.64
CA LEU A 9 12.71 3.53 18.68
C LEU A 9 13.63 4.63 18.13
N SER A 10 14.92 4.37 18.18
CA SER A 10 15.96 5.16 17.52
C SER A 10 15.79 5.13 16.00
N ARG A 11 16.50 6.01 15.30
CA ARG A 11 16.50 6.06 13.83
C ARG A 11 16.93 4.71 13.23
N GLU A 12 18.04 4.18 13.73
CA GLU A 12 18.62 2.92 13.24
C GLU A 12 17.67 1.74 13.48
N GLU A 13 17.06 1.62 14.65
CA GLU A 13 16.07 0.55 14.93
C GLU A 13 14.87 0.63 13.98
N ARG A 14 14.43 1.83 13.62
CA ARG A 14 13.33 2.01 12.66
C ARG A 14 13.75 1.67 11.23
N GLU A 15 14.96 2.02 10.83
CA GLU A 15 15.52 1.64 9.53
C GLU A 15 15.64 0.12 9.43
N VAL A 16 16.21 -0.53 10.44
CA VAL A 16 16.35 -2.00 10.51
C VAL A 16 14.98 -2.69 10.50
N LEU A 17 14.04 -2.24 11.33
CA LEU A 17 12.71 -2.82 11.38
C LEU A 17 11.95 -2.62 10.07
N GLY A 18 12.00 -1.41 9.51
CA GLY A 18 11.35 -1.11 8.23
C GLY A 18 11.96 -1.95 7.09
N LEU A 19 13.27 -2.14 7.12
CA LEU A 19 13.98 -2.94 6.13
C LEU A 19 13.57 -4.41 6.24
N TRP A 20 13.52 -4.95 7.46
CA TRP A 20 13.02 -6.30 7.69
C TRP A 20 11.60 -6.50 7.14
N VAL A 21 10.69 -5.55 7.38
CA VAL A 21 9.33 -5.58 6.83
C VAL A 21 9.35 -5.59 5.30
N ALA A 22 10.11 -4.68 4.67
CA ALA A 22 10.19 -4.58 3.21
C ALA A 22 10.80 -5.85 2.58
N LYS A 23 11.90 -6.37 3.12
CA LYS A 23 12.53 -7.62 2.65
C LYS A 23 11.59 -8.83 2.80
N THR A 24 10.80 -8.86 3.86
CA THR A 24 9.78 -9.90 4.06
C THR A 24 8.72 -9.82 2.96
N ALA A 25 8.20 -8.62 2.66
CA ALA A 25 7.27 -8.38 1.57
C ALA A 25 7.81 -8.85 0.21
N PHE A 26 9.04 -8.46 -0.14
CA PHE A 26 9.72 -8.90 -1.36
C PHE A 26 9.81 -10.44 -1.41
N THR A 27 10.30 -11.06 -0.34
CA THR A 27 10.48 -12.51 -0.27
C THR A 27 9.16 -13.26 -0.48
N TYR A 28 8.08 -12.78 0.15
CA TYR A 28 6.76 -13.36 0.00
C TYR A 28 6.24 -13.24 -1.44
N ALA A 29 6.31 -12.04 -2.03
CA ALA A 29 5.85 -11.80 -3.40
C ALA A 29 6.64 -12.64 -4.42
N ARG A 30 7.96 -12.74 -4.26
CA ARG A 30 8.81 -13.59 -5.12
C ARG A 30 8.41 -15.06 -5.06
N SER A 31 8.05 -15.53 -3.87
CA SER A 31 7.74 -16.93 -3.61
C SER A 31 6.31 -17.32 -4.05
N HIS A 32 5.34 -16.42 -3.88
CA HIS A 32 3.92 -16.73 -4.05
C HIS A 32 3.23 -16.04 -5.24
N LEU A 33 3.75 -14.93 -5.76
CA LEU A 33 3.05 -14.08 -6.74
C LEU A 33 3.79 -13.99 -8.08
N ARG A 34 4.24 -15.12 -8.64
CA ARG A 34 5.20 -15.14 -9.77
C ARG A 34 4.78 -14.35 -11.02
N ALA A 35 3.50 -14.34 -11.38
CA ALA A 35 3.00 -13.64 -12.56
C ALA A 35 2.69 -12.16 -12.32
N ASP A 36 2.24 -11.81 -11.10
CA ASP A 36 1.76 -10.47 -10.74
C ASP A 36 2.69 -9.80 -9.70
N ARG A 37 4.01 -9.96 -9.89
CA ARG A 37 4.98 -9.42 -8.92
C ARG A 37 4.94 -7.89 -8.96
N PRO A 38 4.70 -7.22 -7.82
CA PRO A 38 4.60 -5.76 -7.75
C PRO A 38 5.97 -5.02 -7.74
N PHE A 39 7.05 -5.78 -7.94
CA PHE A 39 8.42 -5.36 -7.68
C PHE A 39 9.29 -5.72 -8.89
N ALA A 40 10.13 -4.77 -9.32
CA ALA A 40 11.06 -4.98 -10.42
C ALA A 40 12.24 -5.88 -10.00
N ASP A 41 12.86 -6.58 -10.96
CA ASP A 41 14.00 -7.46 -10.70
C ASP A 41 15.18 -6.73 -10.04
N ALA A 42 15.40 -5.46 -10.41
CA ALA A 42 16.42 -4.61 -9.79
C ALA A 42 16.17 -4.39 -8.29
N GLU A 43 14.92 -4.32 -7.85
CA GLU A 43 14.58 -4.15 -6.43
C GLU A 43 14.82 -5.44 -5.64
N TYR A 44 14.57 -6.59 -6.26
CA TYR A 44 14.93 -7.88 -5.66
C TYR A 44 16.45 -8.06 -5.53
N ALA A 45 17.24 -7.51 -6.45
CA ALA A 45 18.69 -7.49 -6.35
C ALA A 45 19.14 -6.55 -5.22
N GLY A 46 18.61 -5.32 -5.20
CA GLY A 46 18.88 -4.31 -4.16
C GLY A 46 18.51 -4.78 -2.75
N MET A 47 17.53 -5.68 -2.62
CA MET A 47 17.13 -6.30 -1.35
C MET A 47 18.31 -6.86 -0.54
N TYR A 48 19.40 -7.31 -1.15
CA TYR A 48 20.55 -7.84 -0.39
C TYR A 48 21.49 -6.74 0.10
N GLU A 49 21.60 -5.64 -0.63
CA GLU A 49 22.63 -4.61 -0.45
C GLU A 49 22.09 -3.39 0.31
N ASP A 50 20.80 -3.10 0.19
CA ASP A 50 20.16 -1.94 0.77
C ASP A 50 20.13 -1.99 2.31
N ARG A 51 20.40 -0.83 2.90
CA ARG A 51 20.40 -0.60 4.37
C ARG A 51 19.18 0.16 4.87
N ILE A 52 18.32 0.62 3.97
CA ILE A 52 17.09 1.34 4.29
C ILE A 52 15.93 0.81 3.44
N PRO A 53 14.68 0.98 3.89
CA PRO A 53 13.53 0.61 3.08
C PRO A 53 13.48 1.43 1.78
N PRO A 54 12.89 0.90 0.68
CA PRO A 54 12.75 1.63 -0.58
C PRO A 54 12.09 3.01 -0.41
N ALA A 55 12.54 4.01 -1.18
CA ALA A 55 11.99 5.37 -1.10
C ALA A 55 10.48 5.43 -1.40
N ARG A 56 10.04 4.51 -2.25
CA ARG A 56 8.68 4.31 -2.73
C ARG A 56 7.77 3.58 -1.73
N CYS A 57 8.33 3.13 -0.60
CA CYS A 57 7.56 2.46 0.44
C CYS A 57 7.12 3.40 1.56
N VAL A 58 5.97 3.09 2.14
CA VAL A 58 5.46 3.73 3.36
C VAL A 58 5.04 2.63 4.31
N ILE A 59 5.59 2.63 5.53
CA ILE A 59 5.37 1.57 6.52
C ILE A 59 4.75 2.17 7.77
N TRP A 60 3.64 1.59 8.18
CA TRP A 60 2.96 1.86 9.44
C TRP A 60 3.09 0.67 10.36
N VAL A 61 3.12 0.94 11.66
CA VAL A 61 3.18 -0.09 12.70
C VAL A 61 2.15 0.22 13.77
N GLY A 62 1.48 -0.80 14.25
CA GLY A 62 0.57 -0.71 15.39
C GLY A 62 0.40 -2.07 16.05
N ARG A 63 -0.45 -2.11 17.07
CA ARG A 63 -0.79 -3.36 17.75
C ARG A 63 -2.24 -3.72 17.48
N SER A 64 -2.57 -4.99 17.32
CA SER A 64 -3.94 -5.44 17.29
C SER A 64 -4.10 -6.75 18.07
N THR A 65 -5.30 -6.98 18.57
CA THR A 65 -5.71 -8.24 19.21
C THR A 65 -6.59 -9.09 18.29
N ALA A 66 -6.82 -8.63 17.05
CA ALA A 66 -7.56 -9.40 16.07
C ALA A 66 -6.84 -10.73 15.76
N PRO A 67 -7.55 -11.84 15.48
CA PRO A 67 -6.92 -13.14 15.25
C PRO A 67 -5.85 -13.13 14.15
N GLU A 68 -6.07 -12.39 13.06
CA GLU A 68 -5.15 -12.21 11.94
C GLU A 68 -3.85 -11.50 12.33
N ALA A 69 -3.84 -10.77 13.46
CA ALA A 69 -2.66 -10.08 13.96
C ALA A 69 -1.67 -11.02 14.66
N TYR A 70 -2.04 -12.28 14.93
CA TYR A 70 -1.17 -13.22 15.62
C TYR A 70 -0.04 -13.73 14.72
N VAL A 71 -0.37 -14.20 13.52
CA VAL A 71 0.58 -14.48 12.43
C VAL A 71 -0.19 -14.28 11.13
N GLY A 72 0.26 -13.37 10.28
CA GLY A 72 -0.44 -13.08 9.04
C GLY A 72 0.46 -12.39 8.05
N MET A 73 0.28 -12.72 6.77
CA MET A 73 0.91 -12.00 5.68
C MET A 73 0.02 -12.01 4.45
N ALA A 74 -0.17 -10.86 3.84
CA ALA A 74 -0.83 -10.71 2.56
C ALA A 74 -0.09 -9.65 1.75
N VAL A 75 0.15 -9.95 0.47
CA VAL A 75 0.61 -8.97 -0.52
C VAL A 75 -0.48 -8.89 -1.57
N GLU A 76 -1.06 -7.72 -1.73
CA GLU A 76 -2.10 -7.42 -2.70
C GLU A 76 -1.47 -6.51 -3.77
N PRO A 77 -1.12 -7.06 -4.95
CA PRO A 77 -0.56 -6.29 -6.04
C PRO A 77 -1.59 -5.30 -6.60
N LEU A 78 -1.11 -4.12 -7.00
CA LEU A 78 -1.92 -3.04 -7.53
C LEU A 78 -1.25 -2.46 -8.78
N LEU A 79 -2.04 -2.21 -9.82
CA LEU A 79 -1.61 -1.49 -11.01
C LEU A 79 -2.03 -0.02 -10.88
N LEU A 80 -1.06 0.89 -10.74
CA LEU A 80 -1.32 2.31 -10.56
C LEU A 80 -0.87 3.08 -11.79
N ALA A 81 -1.82 3.76 -12.40
CA ALA A 81 -1.62 4.59 -13.56
C ALA A 81 -2.27 5.96 -13.34
N THR A 82 -1.63 6.99 -13.87
CA THR A 82 -2.13 8.36 -13.82
C THR A 82 -3.00 8.65 -15.03
N THR A 83 -3.69 9.78 -14.98
CA THR A 83 -4.41 10.37 -16.12
C THR A 83 -3.51 10.69 -17.31
N GLU A 84 -2.20 10.80 -17.09
CA GLU A 84 -1.20 11.12 -18.12
C GLU A 84 -0.54 9.86 -18.70
N THR A 85 -0.84 8.67 -18.17
CA THR A 85 -0.25 7.42 -18.63
C THR A 85 -0.78 7.05 -20.01
N ASP A 86 0.11 6.80 -20.96
CA ASP A 86 -0.26 6.44 -22.33
C ASP A 86 -1.08 5.12 -22.34
N PRO A 87 -2.19 5.07 -23.08
CA PRO A 87 -2.97 3.87 -23.29
C PRO A 87 -2.20 2.60 -23.70
N ASP A 88 -1.26 2.72 -24.62
CA ASP A 88 -0.49 1.59 -25.13
C ASP A 88 0.61 1.20 -24.15
N GLU A 89 1.17 2.17 -23.43
CA GLU A 89 2.07 1.93 -22.29
C GLU A 89 1.35 1.13 -21.21
N LEU A 90 0.11 1.51 -20.85
CA LEU A 90 -0.66 0.84 -19.82
C LEU A 90 -0.94 -0.64 -20.12
N ALA A 91 -1.11 -1.00 -21.40
CA ALA A 91 -1.37 -2.39 -21.78
C ALA A 91 -0.15 -3.31 -21.51
N THR A 92 1.03 -2.72 -21.40
CA THR A 92 2.30 -3.42 -21.14
C THR A 92 2.90 -3.07 -19.79
N MET A 93 2.24 -2.18 -19.03
CA MET A 93 2.74 -1.66 -17.78
C MET A 93 2.83 -2.78 -16.74
N PRO A 94 4.01 -3.00 -16.14
CA PRO A 94 4.15 -4.00 -15.10
C PRO A 94 3.36 -3.59 -13.85
N VAL A 95 2.99 -4.57 -13.03
CA VAL A 95 2.48 -4.28 -11.69
C VAL A 95 3.62 -3.67 -10.88
N THR A 96 3.51 -2.39 -10.55
CA THR A 96 4.58 -1.66 -9.83
C THR A 96 4.19 -1.33 -8.41
N SER A 97 3.02 -1.73 -7.91
CA SER A 97 2.52 -1.26 -6.62
C SER A 97 1.94 -2.40 -5.81
N ALA A 98 1.92 -2.25 -4.49
CA ALA A 98 1.31 -3.25 -3.62
C ALA A 98 0.90 -2.67 -2.27
N ASN A 99 -0.18 -3.23 -1.74
CA ASN A 99 -0.50 -3.20 -0.33
C ASN A 99 0.04 -4.46 0.34
N VAL A 100 0.70 -4.32 1.47
CA VAL A 100 1.20 -5.45 2.23
C VAL A 100 0.73 -5.35 3.66
N TYR A 101 0.13 -6.44 4.11
CA TYR A 101 -0.14 -6.68 5.52
C TYR A 101 0.87 -7.69 6.03
N LEU A 102 1.49 -7.40 7.16
CA LEU A 102 2.37 -8.32 7.88
C LEU A 102 2.05 -8.23 9.35
N ALA A 103 1.87 -9.37 10.01
CA ALA A 103 1.59 -9.41 11.43
C ALA A 103 2.31 -10.57 12.12
N ALA A 104 2.81 -10.28 13.32
CA ALA A 104 3.45 -11.26 14.19
C ALA A 104 3.21 -10.88 15.67
N HIS A 105 2.67 -11.81 16.44
CA HIS A 105 2.41 -11.69 17.88
C HIS A 105 1.66 -10.41 18.28
N GLY A 106 0.67 -10.01 17.48
CA GLY A 106 -0.16 -8.83 17.71
C GLY A 106 0.47 -7.51 17.25
N VAL A 107 1.71 -7.51 16.76
CA VAL A 107 2.30 -6.36 16.06
C VAL A 107 1.91 -6.46 14.60
N VAL A 108 1.31 -5.39 14.07
CA VAL A 108 0.89 -5.32 12.67
C VAL A 108 1.68 -4.25 11.95
N PHE A 109 2.01 -4.55 10.70
CA PHE A 109 2.60 -3.64 9.75
C PHE A 109 1.69 -3.53 8.55
N ILE A 110 1.42 -2.28 8.16
CA ILE A 110 0.70 -1.97 6.93
C ILE A 110 1.68 -1.21 6.06
N VAL A 111 2.02 -1.80 4.92
CA VAL A 111 3.03 -1.30 4.00
C VAL A 111 2.40 -1.02 2.66
N HIS A 112 2.86 0.07 2.05
CA HIS A 112 2.45 0.45 0.72
C HIS A 112 3.68 0.67 -0.11
N PHE A 113 3.69 0.08 -1.30
CA PHE A 113 4.64 0.35 -2.36
C PHE A 113 3.88 1.11 -3.44
N VAL A 114 4.26 2.36 -3.64
CA VAL A 114 3.62 3.27 -4.59
C VAL A 114 4.68 3.68 -5.62
N PRO A 115 4.34 3.93 -6.90
CA PRO A 115 5.32 4.40 -7.88
C PRO A 115 5.89 5.74 -7.42
N GLU A 116 7.20 5.95 -7.58
CA GLU A 116 7.88 7.15 -7.09
C GLU A 116 7.20 8.48 -7.48
N PRO A 117 6.70 8.65 -8.72
CA PRO A 117 6.00 9.87 -9.12
C PRO A 117 4.74 10.17 -8.30
N LEU A 118 4.10 9.15 -7.73
CA LEU A 118 2.86 9.26 -6.95
C LEU A 118 3.09 9.32 -5.44
N VAL A 119 4.34 9.20 -4.98
CA VAL A 119 4.67 9.20 -3.56
C VAL A 119 4.27 10.51 -2.86
N PRO A 120 4.49 11.72 -3.42
CA PRO A 120 4.07 12.97 -2.78
C PRO A 120 2.55 13.06 -2.56
N GLU A 121 1.75 12.74 -3.58
CA GLU A 121 0.28 12.78 -3.58
C GLU A 121 -0.30 11.69 -2.68
N TYR A 122 0.26 10.49 -2.75
CA TYR A 122 -0.10 9.42 -1.81
C TYR A 122 0.13 9.85 -0.36
N ARG A 123 1.26 10.52 -0.08
CA ARG A 123 1.58 11.02 1.27
C ARG A 123 0.69 12.18 1.72
N SER A 124 0.05 12.92 0.83
CA SER A 124 -0.93 13.94 1.25
C SER A 124 -2.30 13.31 1.54
N LEU A 125 -2.69 12.30 0.77
CA LEU A 125 -4.05 11.72 0.81
C LEU A 125 -4.23 10.52 1.72
N ALA A 126 -3.23 9.65 1.86
CA ALA A 126 -3.32 8.45 2.71
C ALA A 126 -3.61 8.78 4.20
N PHE A 127 -3.70 10.06 4.54
CA PHE A 127 -3.41 10.62 5.85
C PHE A 127 -4.25 11.83 6.25
N SER A 128 -5.32 12.15 5.51
CA SER A 128 -6.35 13.10 5.94
C SER A 128 -7.49 12.36 6.63
N GLY A 129 -7.49 12.30 7.97
CA GLY A 129 -8.66 11.88 8.76
C GLY A 129 -8.42 10.88 9.90
N ASP A 130 -9.52 10.50 10.55
CA ASP A 130 -9.62 9.62 11.74
C ASP A 130 -9.16 8.16 11.51
N GLN A 131 -8.63 7.83 10.34
CA GLN A 131 -8.34 6.45 9.95
C GLN A 131 -7.01 5.91 10.49
N ARG A 132 -6.22 6.73 11.20
CA ARG A 132 -4.91 6.35 11.77
C ARG A 132 -4.96 5.79 13.19
N ILE A 133 -6.14 5.43 13.70
CA ILE A 133 -6.28 4.97 15.09
C ILE A 133 -5.28 3.83 15.37
N GLY A 134 -4.39 4.06 16.33
CA GLY A 134 -3.38 3.10 16.77
C GLY A 134 -2.18 2.87 15.85
N LEU A 135 -2.09 3.56 14.69
CA LEU A 135 -0.97 3.43 13.75
C LEU A 135 0.08 4.53 13.93
N GLN A 136 1.34 4.12 13.96
CA GLN A 136 2.50 5.00 14.00
C GLN A 136 3.34 4.82 12.72
N GLN A 137 3.85 5.92 12.18
CA GLN A 137 4.66 5.85 10.95
C GLN A 137 6.05 5.32 11.26
N LEU A 138 6.38 4.14 10.73
CA LEU A 138 7.73 3.58 10.82
C LEU A 138 8.64 4.17 9.74
N TRP A 139 8.14 4.22 8.49
CA TRP A 139 8.87 4.71 7.31
C TRP A 139 7.98 5.50 6.33
N PRO A 140 8.49 6.54 5.65
CA PRO A 140 9.72 7.28 5.97
C PRO A 140 9.71 7.78 7.42
N ILE A 141 10.90 7.99 7.99
CA ILE A 141 11.03 8.37 9.40
C ILE A 141 10.43 9.75 9.62
N ARG A 142 9.24 9.76 10.22
CA ARG A 142 8.51 10.94 10.68
C ARG A 142 8.06 10.71 12.12
N GLY A 143 8.14 11.74 12.96
CA GLY A 143 7.78 11.64 14.38
C GLY A 143 8.59 10.59 15.15
N ALA A 144 8.09 10.18 16.30
CA ALA A 144 8.66 9.09 17.11
C ALA A 144 7.73 7.88 17.10
N VAL A 145 8.28 6.67 17.02
CA VAL A 145 7.54 5.44 17.28
C VAL A 145 7.74 5.08 18.74
N ARG A 146 6.64 4.94 19.48
CA ARG A 146 6.61 4.69 20.93
C ARG A 146 6.13 3.27 21.22
N TRP A 147 6.75 2.64 22.22
CA TRP A 147 6.40 1.33 22.75
C TRP A 147 5.95 1.43 24.22
N PRO A 148 4.86 0.76 24.64
CA PRO A 148 3.99 -0.11 23.84
C PRO A 148 3.26 0.65 22.73
N LEU A 149 3.05 -0.04 21.61
CA LEU A 149 2.22 0.45 20.52
C LEU A 149 0.78 0.58 21.02
N GLU A 150 0.09 1.60 20.52
CA GLU A 150 -1.34 1.76 20.70
C GLU A 150 -2.10 0.63 20.00
N THR A 151 -3.20 0.18 20.60
CA THR A 151 -4.00 -0.91 20.09
C THR A 151 -5.00 -0.38 19.07
N ILE A 152 -4.93 -0.91 17.85
CA ILE A 152 -5.89 -0.75 16.76
C ILE A 152 -7.09 -1.64 17.07
N PRO A 153 -8.31 -1.08 17.15
CA PRO A 153 -9.54 -1.87 17.26
C PRO A 153 -9.70 -2.82 16.06
N PRO A 154 -10.20 -4.06 16.24
CA PRO A 154 -10.34 -5.04 15.15
C PRO A 154 -11.10 -4.50 13.93
N GLU A 155 -12.19 -3.77 14.14
CA GLU A 155 -12.99 -3.13 13.10
C GLU A 155 -12.21 -2.05 12.33
N SER A 156 -11.30 -1.36 13.02
CA SER A 156 -10.44 -0.35 12.41
C SER A 156 -9.32 -0.99 11.60
N LEU A 157 -8.82 -2.17 12.00
CA LEU A 157 -7.75 -2.85 11.27
C LEU A 157 -8.20 -3.22 9.85
N GLN A 158 -9.41 -3.78 9.71
CA GLN A 158 -9.94 -4.13 8.40
C GLN A 158 -10.18 -2.88 7.54
N ALA A 159 -10.75 -1.83 8.13
CA ALA A 159 -10.95 -0.54 7.44
C ALA A 159 -9.61 0.07 6.99
N GLN A 160 -8.57 0.01 7.82
CA GLN A 160 -7.23 0.51 7.50
C GLN A 160 -6.59 -0.28 6.35
N ARG A 161 -6.82 -1.60 6.28
CA ARG A 161 -6.35 -2.43 5.17
C ARG A 161 -7.03 -2.09 3.85
N THR A 162 -8.33 -1.81 3.86
CA THR A 162 -9.09 -1.51 2.63
C THR A 162 -9.04 -0.04 2.21
N TYR A 163 -8.89 0.90 3.15
CA TYR A 163 -8.87 2.33 2.90
C TYR A 163 -7.87 2.74 1.82
N LEU A 164 -6.72 2.08 1.77
CA LEU A 164 -5.65 2.52 0.88
C LEU A 164 -5.83 2.02 -0.55
N SER A 165 -6.52 0.89 -0.75
CA SER A 165 -7.08 0.58 -2.07
C SER A 165 -8.03 1.69 -2.53
N HIS A 166 -8.85 2.25 -1.64
CA HIS A 166 -9.73 3.38 -1.98
C HIS A 166 -9.01 4.71 -2.21
N VAL A 167 -8.00 5.06 -1.39
CA VAL A 167 -7.18 6.27 -1.61
C VAL A 167 -6.46 6.19 -2.95
N VAL A 168 -5.93 5.01 -3.27
CA VAL A 168 -5.19 4.79 -4.50
C VAL A 168 -6.12 4.70 -5.72
N GLU A 169 -7.29 4.08 -5.58
CA GLU A 169 -8.37 4.17 -6.58
C GLU A 169 -8.80 5.61 -6.82
N SER A 170 -8.82 6.47 -5.78
CA SER A 170 -9.17 7.89 -5.90
C SER A 170 -8.12 8.71 -6.67
N LEU A 171 -6.88 8.23 -6.72
CA LEU A 171 -5.75 8.86 -7.40
C LEU A 171 -5.56 8.38 -8.84
N ALA A 172 -6.01 7.16 -9.15
CA ALA A 172 -5.79 6.52 -10.45
C ALA A 172 -7.08 6.44 -11.29
N LEU A 173 -6.93 6.08 -12.57
CA LEU A 173 -8.06 5.66 -13.41
C LEU A 173 -8.59 4.29 -12.93
N PRO A 174 -9.91 4.02 -13.00
CA PRO A 174 -10.52 2.78 -12.49
C PRO A 174 -10.32 1.58 -13.42
N ILE A 175 -9.06 1.18 -13.63
CA ILE A 175 -8.68 0.16 -14.62
C ILE A 175 -8.50 -1.26 -14.02
N VAL A 176 -8.59 -1.40 -12.70
CA VAL A 176 -8.35 -2.67 -12.00
C VAL A 176 -9.44 -3.71 -12.36
N GLY A 177 -9.00 -4.89 -12.80
CA GLY A 177 -9.88 -6.02 -13.14
C GLY A 177 -10.66 -5.84 -14.45
N LEU A 178 -10.27 -4.87 -15.28
CA LEU A 178 -10.87 -4.64 -16.60
C LEU A 178 -10.17 -5.45 -17.69
N THR A 179 -10.93 -5.92 -18.66
CA THR A 179 -10.39 -6.45 -19.91
C THR A 179 -9.72 -5.34 -20.74
N PRO A 180 -8.80 -5.65 -21.65
CA PRO A 180 -8.16 -4.64 -22.50
C PRO A 180 -9.14 -3.70 -23.23
N GLY A 181 -10.29 -4.23 -23.69
CA GLY A 181 -11.34 -3.42 -24.32
C GLY A 181 -12.09 -2.50 -23.36
N GLN A 182 -12.32 -2.93 -22.11
CA GLN A 182 -12.92 -2.07 -21.08
C GLN A 182 -11.96 -0.99 -20.60
N VAL A 183 -10.67 -1.34 -20.47
CA VAL A 183 -9.61 -0.35 -20.20
C VAL A 183 -9.59 0.72 -21.29
N ARG A 184 -9.71 0.34 -22.57
CA ARG A 184 -9.77 1.30 -23.68
C ARG A 184 -10.97 2.26 -23.56
N ARG A 185 -12.15 1.76 -23.20
CA ARG A 185 -13.34 2.63 -22.98
C ARG A 185 -13.15 3.62 -21.83
N VAL A 186 -12.58 3.18 -20.69
CA VAL A 186 -12.29 4.07 -19.57
C VAL A 186 -11.33 5.19 -19.98
N LYS A 187 -10.37 4.88 -20.87
CA LYS A 187 -9.45 5.86 -21.42
C LYS A 187 -10.15 6.81 -22.39
N ASP A 188 -10.94 6.30 -23.32
CA ASP A 188 -11.67 7.12 -24.29
C ASP A 188 -12.60 8.11 -23.57
N ASP A 189 -13.33 7.63 -22.56
CA ASP A 189 -14.21 8.47 -21.73
C ASP A 189 -13.41 9.53 -20.94
N PHE A 190 -12.25 9.15 -20.38
CA PHE A 190 -11.38 10.09 -19.68
C PHE A 190 -10.80 11.16 -20.62
N MET A 191 -10.27 10.76 -21.78
CA MET A 191 -9.71 11.67 -22.79
C MET A 191 -10.77 12.61 -23.39
N SER A 192 -12.03 12.21 -23.37
CA SER A 192 -13.17 13.07 -23.73
C SER A 192 -13.56 14.10 -22.66
N GLY A 193 -12.86 14.11 -21.51
CA GLY A 193 -13.03 15.08 -20.43
C GLY A 193 -13.84 14.58 -19.23
N SER A 194 -14.12 13.28 -19.12
CA SER A 194 -14.84 12.73 -17.97
C SER A 194 -13.99 12.78 -16.70
N ASP A 195 -14.59 13.15 -15.57
CA ASP A 195 -13.94 13.14 -14.26
C ASP A 195 -13.63 11.68 -13.83
N PRO A 196 -12.39 11.36 -13.40
CA PRO A 196 -12.06 10.06 -12.81
C PRO A 196 -13.00 9.61 -11.68
N ALA A 197 -13.58 10.52 -10.90
CA ALA A 197 -14.57 10.18 -9.88
C ALA A 197 -15.89 9.66 -10.48
N GLU A 198 -16.36 10.25 -11.58
CA GLU A 198 -17.55 9.77 -12.29
C GLU A 198 -17.32 8.41 -12.95
N LEU A 199 -16.13 8.21 -13.55
CA LEU A 199 -15.76 6.94 -14.17
C LEU A 199 -15.77 5.79 -13.13
N ARG A 200 -15.34 6.07 -11.90
CA ARG A 200 -15.43 5.10 -10.77
C ARG A 200 -16.87 4.81 -10.38
N ALA A 201 -17.72 5.82 -10.27
CA ALA A 201 -19.12 5.65 -9.90
C ALA A 201 -19.87 4.74 -10.89
N ARG A 202 -19.55 4.84 -12.19
CA ARG A 202 -20.12 3.98 -13.24
C ARG A 202 -19.72 2.49 -13.11
N ARG A 203 -18.61 2.18 -12.43
CA ARG A 203 -18.15 0.79 -12.18
C ARG A 203 -18.92 0.09 -11.05
N HIS A 204 -19.47 0.84 -10.10
CA HIS A 204 -20.21 0.28 -8.96
C HIS A 204 -21.69 0.05 -9.23
N VAL A 205 -22.19 0.50 -10.38
CA VAL A 205 -23.53 0.15 -10.88
C VAL A 205 -23.38 -1.19 -11.61
N PRO A 206 -24.03 -2.28 -11.18
CA PRO A 206 -24.08 -3.49 -11.99
C PRO A 206 -24.67 -3.09 -13.34
N PRO A 207 -24.25 -3.70 -14.47
CA PRO A 207 -24.97 -3.49 -15.71
C PRO A 207 -26.43 -3.85 -15.42
N MET A 208 -27.33 -2.87 -15.51
CA MET A 208 -28.74 -3.16 -15.65
C MET A 208 -28.85 -3.85 -17.02
N GLY A 209 -28.73 -5.18 -16.96
CA GLY A 209 -29.07 -6.06 -18.05
C GLY A 209 -30.58 -6.03 -18.27
N PRO A 210 -30.99 -6.34 -19.51
CA PRO A 210 -32.26 -5.94 -20.13
C PRO A 210 -33.51 -6.40 -19.39
#